data_AF-A0A2W5CY21-F1
#
_entry.id   AF-A0A2W5CY21-F1
#
_cell.length_a   1.000
_cell.length_b   1.000
_cell.length_c   1.000
_cell.angle_alpha   90.00
_cell.angle_beta   90.00
_cell.angle_gamma   90.00
#
_symmetry.space_group_name_H-M   'P 1'
#
loop_
_entity.id
_entity.type
_entity.pdbx_description
1 polymer ?
#
loop_
_entity_poly.entity_id
_entity_poly.type
_entity_poly.pdbx_seq_one_letter_code
_entity_poly.pdbx_strand_id
1 'polypeptide(L)'
;MEKSVYRDENLVFLKLLKQCRAEAGLTQGDFAKALDRPQSFVSDVERGLRRLDLIQLRDICQVLGISLNSFVQRFEDELAGNNDDGGKGKN
;
A
#
# COMPACT_ATOMS: atom_id res chain seq x y z
N MET A 1 -20.79 4.48 -14.97
CA MET A 1 -19.99 3.52 -14.17
C MET A 1 -18.56 4.02 -14.20
N GLU A 2 -18.20 4.82 -13.20
CA GLU A 2 -16.91 5.52 -13.15
C GLU A 2 -15.74 4.54 -13.09
N LYS A 3 -14.66 4.89 -13.78
CA LYS A 3 -13.40 4.16 -13.83
C LYS A 3 -12.78 4.12 -12.42
N SER A 4 -13.20 3.13 -11.64
CA SER A 4 -12.82 2.86 -10.25
C SER A 4 -11.33 2.51 -10.02
N VAL A 5 -10.44 2.81 -10.97
CA VAL A 5 -9.02 2.43 -10.92
C VAL A 5 -8.15 3.52 -10.26
N TYR A 6 -8.65 4.76 -10.15
CA TYR A 6 -7.97 5.85 -9.44
C TYR A 6 -8.91 6.46 -8.41
N ARG A 7 -9.15 5.71 -7.34
CA ARG A 7 -9.59 6.30 -6.07
C ARG A 7 -8.34 6.77 -5.34
N ASP A 8 -8.34 7.98 -4.80
CA ASP A 8 -7.18 8.55 -4.08
C ASP A 8 -6.72 7.61 -2.96
N GLU A 9 -7.65 6.87 -2.38
CA GLU A 9 -7.42 5.83 -1.39
C GLU A 9 -6.50 4.70 -1.88
N ASN A 10 -6.60 4.30 -3.16
CA ASN A 10 -5.71 3.29 -3.73
C ASN A 10 -4.27 3.81 -3.85
N LEU A 11 -4.09 5.10 -4.17
CA LEU A 11 -2.76 5.70 -4.22
C LEU A 11 -2.12 5.77 -2.83
N VAL A 12 -2.91 6.12 -1.81
CA VAL A 12 -2.48 6.11 -0.40
C VAL A 12 -2.08 4.70 0.03
N PHE A 13 -2.90 3.69 -0.27
CA PHE A 13 -2.61 2.30 0.03
C PHE A 13 -1.28 1.82 -0.57
N LEU A 14 -1.05 2.11 -1.86
CA LEU A 14 0.17 1.72 -2.56
C LEU A 14 1.42 2.44 -2.04
N LYS A 15 1.29 3.74 -1.74
CA LYS A 15 2.36 4.54 -1.13
C LYS A 15 2.71 3.98 0.25
N LEU A 16 1.72 3.65 1.07
CA LEU A 16 1.92 3.08 2.40
C LEU A 16 2.60 1.71 2.33
N LEU A 17 2.19 0.82 1.42
CA LEU A 17 2.86 -0.47 1.22
C LEU A 17 4.35 -0.30 0.91
N LYS A 18 4.67 0.59 -0.04
CA LYS A 18 6.06 0.89 -0.43
C LYS A 18 6.85 1.47 0.74
N GLN A 19 6.23 2.34 1.54
CA GLN A 19 6.83 2.93 2.71
C GLN A 19 7.11 1.88 3.79
N CYS A 20 6.15 1.03 4.15
CA CYS A 20 6.36 -0.05 5.12
C CYS A 20 7.47 -1.01 4.67
N ARG A 21 7.58 -1.32 3.37
CA ARG A 21 8.72 -2.09 2.85
C ARG A 21 10.05 -1.39 3.04
N ALA A 22 10.12 -0.09 2.74
CA ALA A 22 11.33 0.69 2.92
C ALA A 22 11.73 0.83 4.40
N GLU A 23 10.76 1.01 5.30
CA GLU A 23 10.96 1.03 6.76
C GLU A 23 11.49 -0.30 7.29
N ALA A 24 11.05 -1.43 6.71
CA ALA A 24 11.59 -2.75 7.00
C ALA A 24 13.00 -2.99 6.39
N GLY A 25 13.56 -2.02 5.65
CA GLY A 25 14.88 -2.12 5.04
C GLY A 25 14.98 -3.10 3.87
N LEU A 26 13.85 -3.54 3.31
CA LEU A 26 13.81 -4.57 2.26
C LEU A 26 13.84 -3.93 0.88
N THR A 27 14.66 -4.43 -0.04
CA THR A 27 14.49 -4.13 -1.48
C THR A 27 13.24 -4.84 -2.03
N GLN A 28 12.80 -4.49 -3.24
CA GLN A 28 11.72 -5.25 -3.89
C GLN A 28 12.08 -6.74 -4.08
N GLY A 29 13.37 -7.04 -4.33
CA GLY A 29 13.87 -8.40 -4.47
C GLY A 29 13.82 -9.18 -3.16
N ASP A 30 14.30 -8.56 -2.07
CA ASP A 30 14.28 -9.20 -0.74
C ASP A 30 12.85 -9.44 -0.27
N PHE A 31 11.97 -8.46 -0.48
CA PHE A 31 10.57 -8.56 -0.11
C PHE A 31 9.84 -9.64 -0.91
N ALA A 32 10.08 -9.72 -2.22
CA ALA A 32 9.51 -10.76 -3.06
C ALA A 32 9.99 -12.17 -2.64
N LYS A 33 11.29 -12.29 -2.33
CA LYS A 33 11.88 -13.54 -1.84
C LYS A 33 11.25 -13.97 -0.51
N ALA A 34 11.04 -13.04 0.42
CA ALA A 34 10.41 -13.33 1.70
C ALA A 34 8.93 -13.74 1.57
N LEU A 35 8.25 -13.27 0.52
CA LEU A 35 6.87 -13.66 0.18
C LEU A 35 6.76 -14.95 -0.63
N ASP A 36 7.88 -15.58 -1.00
CA ASP A 36 7.92 -16.67 -1.98
C ASP A 36 7.19 -16.31 -3.31
N ARG A 37 7.57 -15.15 -3.85
CA ARG A 37 7.01 -14.57 -5.08
C ARG A 37 8.12 -14.00 -5.98
N PRO A 38 7.89 -13.89 -7.30
CA PRO A 38 8.82 -13.20 -8.18
C PRO A 38 8.86 -11.69 -7.89
N GLN A 39 9.99 -11.02 -8.13
CA GLN A 39 10.10 -9.56 -7.94
C GLN A 39 9.05 -8.77 -8.73
N SER A 40 8.63 -9.28 -9.90
CA SER A 40 7.55 -8.69 -10.69
C SER A 40 6.23 -8.61 -9.93
N PHE A 41 5.94 -9.55 -9.01
CA PHE A 41 4.76 -9.48 -8.15
C PHE A 41 4.79 -8.21 -7.29
N VAL A 42 5.91 -7.93 -6.62
CA VAL A 42 6.06 -6.73 -5.78
C VAL A 42 6.00 -5.46 -6.63
N SER A 43 6.64 -5.46 -7.80
CA SER A 43 6.60 -4.33 -8.73
C SER A 43 5.18 -4.05 -9.22
N ASP A 44 4.43 -5.08 -9.61
CA ASP A 44 3.04 -4.96 -10.07
C ASP A 44 2.13 -4.45 -8.96
N VAL A 45 2.33 -4.94 -7.73
CA VAL A 45 1.60 -4.46 -6.55
C VAL A 45 1.88 -2.99 -6.31
N GLU A 46 3.13 -2.57 -6.15
CA GLU A 46 3.48 -1.17 -5.84
C GLU A 46 3.07 -0.19 -6.95
N ARG A 47 2.88 -0.66 -8.19
CA ARG A 47 2.39 0.12 -9.32
C ARG A 47 0.87 0.09 -9.49
N GLY A 48 0.15 -0.68 -8.66
CA GLY A 48 -1.30 -0.85 -8.77
C GLY A 48 -1.76 -1.71 -9.96
N LEU A 49 -0.85 -2.41 -10.63
CA LEU A 49 -1.17 -3.34 -11.72
C LEU A 49 -1.74 -4.66 -11.20
N ARG A 50 -1.45 -5.00 -9.94
CA ARG A 50 -1.96 -6.17 -9.24
C ARG A 50 -2.73 -5.74 -8.00
N ARG A 51 -4.02 -6.08 -7.95
CA ARG A 51 -4.84 -5.90 -6.74
C ARG A 51 -4.47 -6.97 -5.72
N LEU A 52 -4.46 -6.55 -4.45
CA LEU A 52 -4.31 -7.45 -3.32
C LEU A 52 -5.66 -7.75 -2.69
N ASP A 53 -5.85 -8.98 -2.24
CA ASP A 53 -6.91 -9.33 -1.29
C ASP A 53 -6.41 -9.19 0.16
N LEU A 54 -7.33 -9.36 1.11
CA LEU A 54 -7.05 -9.20 2.54
C LEU A 54 -6.06 -10.24 3.07
N ILE A 55 -6.08 -11.46 2.52
CA ILE A 55 -5.18 -12.54 2.96
C ILE A 55 -3.76 -12.23 2.49
N GLN A 56 -3.61 -11.79 1.25
CA GLN A 56 -2.32 -11.36 0.71
C GLN A 56 -1.77 -10.14 1.48
N LEU A 57 -2.63 -9.18 1.85
CA LEU A 57 -2.21 -8.06 2.69
C LEU A 57 -1.73 -8.54 4.06
N ARG A 58 -2.40 -9.52 4.66
CA ARG A 58 -1.99 -10.11 5.94
C ARG A 58 -0.61 -10.77 5.84
N ASP A 59 -0.36 -11.54 4.79
CA ASP A 59 0.94 -12.19 4.54
C ASP A 59 2.06 -11.14 4.36
N ILE A 60 1.76 -10.07 3.61
CA ILE A 60 2.65 -8.91 3.46
C ILE A 60 2.99 -8.28 4.81
N CYS A 61 1.99 -8.02 5.65
CA CYS A 61 2.21 -7.44 6.98
C CYS A 61 3.14 -8.30 7.83
N GLN A 62 2.97 -9.64 7.79
CA GLN A 62 3.83 -10.58 8.52
C GLN A 62 5.29 -10.49 8.07
N VAL A 63 5.55 -10.46 6.76
CA VAL A 63 6.91 -10.31 6.21
C VAL A 63 7.53 -8.97 6.59
N LEU A 64 6.72 -7.91 6.65
CA LEU A 64 7.14 -6.57 7.05
C LEU A 64 7.30 -6.40 8.56
N GLY A 65 6.96 -7.41 9.37
CA GLY A 65 7.07 -7.34 10.83
C GLY A 65 6.01 -6.44 11.49
N ILE A 66 4.89 -6.17 10.82
CA ILE A 66 3.80 -5.35 11.34
C ILE A 66 2.49 -6.15 11.44
N SER A 67 1.58 -5.74 12.32
CA SER A 67 0.24 -6.34 12.37
C SER A 67 -0.65 -5.76 11.28
N LEU A 68 -1.60 -6.56 10.79
CA LEU A 68 -2.61 -6.10 9.83
C LEU A 68 -3.39 -4.90 10.38
N ASN A 69 -3.76 -4.95 11.67
CA ASN A 69 -4.48 -3.87 12.33
C ASN A 69 -3.66 -2.56 12.35
N SER A 70 -2.35 -2.64 12.63
CA SER A 70 -1.46 -1.47 12.60
C SER A 70 -1.35 -0.89 11.19
N PHE A 71 -1.29 -1.74 10.16
CA PHE A 71 -1.29 -1.28 8.78
C PHE A 71 -2.59 -0.54 8.43
N VAL A 72 -3.75 -1.13 8.78
CA VAL A 72 -5.06 -0.50 8.52
C VAL A 72 -5.20 0.82 9.28
N GLN A 73 -4.75 0.90 10.54
CA GLN A 73 -4.80 2.16 11.29
C GLN A 73 -3.99 3.25 10.59
N ARG A 74 -2.74 2.95 10.19
CA ARG A 74 -1.91 3.89 9.42
C ARG A 74 -2.56 4.33 8.12
N PHE A 75 -3.25 3.42 7.45
CA PHE A 75 -3.98 3.72 6.22
C PHE A 75 -5.12 4.72 6.46
N GLU A 76 -5.95 4.49 7.48
CA GLU A 76 -7.03 5.42 7.85
C GLU A 76 -6.49 6.79 8.31
N ASP A 77 -5.38 6.81 9.05
CA ASP A 77 -4.74 8.05 9.50
C ASP A 77 -4.24 8.89 8.30
N GLU A 78 -3.63 8.25 7.29
CA GLU A 78 -3.20 8.92 6.05
C GLU A 78 -4.39 9.42 5.22
N LEU A 79 -5.52 8.71 5.20
CA LEU A 79 -6.74 9.19 4.56
C LEU A 79 -7.30 10.41 5.28
N ALA A 80 -7.35 10.39 6.61
CA ALA A 80 -7.82 11.52 7.41
C ALA A 80 -6.94 12.77 7.22
N GLY A 81 -5.61 12.60 7.16
CA GLY A 81 -4.67 13.70 6.93
C GLY A 81 -4.77 14.36 5.55
N ASN A 82 -5.19 13.61 4.52
CA ASN A 82 -5.39 14.15 3.17
C ASN A 82 -6.74 14.89 2.99
N ASN A 83 -7.72 14.65 3.87
CA ASN A 83 -9.02 15.32 3.80
C ASN A 83 -8.98 16.79 4.23
N ASP A 84 -7.93 17.22 4.96
CA ASP A 84 -7.78 18.60 5.41
C ASP A 84 -7.20 19.55 4.34
N ASP A 85 -6.69 19.04 3.21
CA ASP A 85 -6.09 19.84 2.13
C ASP A 85 -7.06 20.11 0.94
N GLY A 86 -8.32 19.64 1.03
CA GLY A 86 -9.34 19.75 -0.02
C GLY A 86 -10.14 21.07 -0.06
N GLY A 87 -9.75 22.09 0.71
CA GLY A 87 -10.56 23.29 0.97
C GLY A 87 -10.10 24.61 0.35
N LYS A 88 -9.09 24.64 -0.53
CA LYS A 88 -8.70 25.89 -1.22
C LYS A 88 -8.36 25.69 -2.70
N GLY A 89 -9.29 26.16 -3.53
CA GLY A 89 -8.94 26.94 -4.72
C GLY A 89 -9.25 26.28 -6.06
N LYS A 90 -10.44 26.57 -6.60
CA LYS A 90 -10.60 27.08 -7.97
C LYS A 90 -11.79 28.04 -8.00
N ASN A 91 -11.47 29.33 -7.87
CA ASN A 91 -12.25 30.42 -8.45
C ASN A 91 -11.47 30.92 -9.67
#